data_AF-A0A9D6N3P3-F1
#
_entry.id   AF-A0A9D6N3P3-F1
#
_cell.length_a   1.000
_cell.length_b   1.000
_cell.length_c   1.000
_cell.angle_alpha   90.00
_cell.angle_beta   90.00
_cell.angle_gamma   90.00
#
_symmetry.space_group_name_H-M   'P 1'
#
loop_
_entity.id
_entity.type
_entity.pdbx_description
1 polymer ?
#
loop_
_entity_poly.entity_id
_entity_poly.type
_entity_poly.pdbx_seq_one_letter_code
_entity_poly.pdbx_strand_id
1 'polypeptide(L)' 'MEKNQLIGVVLLATGAVDMILAPLLALRVADPIKRLVVLMGMGMSGVTMAGLGAAFWLGYL' A
#
# COMPACT_ATOMS: atom_id res chain seq x y z
N MET A 1 6.54 -15.63 19.64
CA MET A 1 5.92 -15.72 18.30
C MET A 1 4.91 -14.60 18.02
N GLU A 2 4.21 -14.03 19.02
CA GLU A 2 3.18 -12.99 18.80
C GLU A 2 3.70 -11.63 18.27
N LYS A 3 4.89 -11.19 18.68
CA LYS A 3 5.41 -9.83 18.35
C LYS A 3 5.70 -9.60 16.87
N ASN A 4 5.93 -10.67 16.13
CA ASN A 4 6.36 -10.58 14.75
C ASN A 4 5.15 -10.52 13.82
N GLN A 5 4.09 -11.29 14.07
CA GLN A 5 2.84 -11.22 13.29
C GLN A 5 2.24 -9.80 13.20
N LEU A 6 2.42 -8.98 14.24
CA LEU A 6 1.98 -7.59 14.26
C LEU A 6 2.58 -6.76 13.11
N ILE A 7 3.84 -7.00 12.76
CA ILE A 7 4.56 -6.25 11.72
C ILE A 7 3.94 -6.54 10.34
N GLY A 8 3.67 -7.81 10.04
CA GLY A 8 3.01 -8.21 8.80
C GLY A 8 1.62 -7.59 8.66
N VAL A 9 0.83 -7.58 9.74
CA VAL A 9 -0.51 -6.97 9.76
C VAL A 9 -0.46 -5.46 9.54
N VAL A 10 0.50 -4.77 10.20
CA VAL A 10 0.66 -3.32 10.04
C VAL A 10 1.09 -2.96 8.61
N LEU A 11 2.02 -3.71 8.01
CA LEU A 11 2.45 -3.50 6.63
C LEU A 11 1.31 -3.74 5.64
N LEU A 12 0.55 -4.81 5.84
CA LEU A 12 -0.60 -5.15 4.99
C LEU A 12 -1.69 -4.07 5.08
N ALA A 13 -2.02 -3.62 6.30
CA ALA A 13 -3.00 -2.58 6.53
C ALA A 13 -2.56 -1.24 5.92
N THR A 14 -1.29 -0.89 6.07
CA THR A 14 -0.74 0.35 5.50
C THR A 14 -0.80 0.32 3.97
N GLY A 15 -0.42 -0.79 3.34
CA GLY A 15 -0.54 -0.96 1.89
C GLY A 15 -1.98 -0.89 1.38
N ALA A 16 -2.92 -1.47 2.11
CA ALA A 16 -4.35 -1.42 1.77
C ALA A 16 -4.93 0.00 1.88
N VAL A 17 -4.56 0.76 2.92
CA VAL A 17 -4.96 2.16 3.08
C VAL A 17 -4.46 3.00 1.91
N ASP A 18 -3.20 2.82 1.51
CA ASP A 18 -2.59 3.56 0.40
C ASP A 18 -3.32 3.28 -0.93
N MET A 19 -3.75 2.03 -1.17
CA MET A 19 -4.55 1.67 -2.34
C MET A 19 -5.94 2.32 -2.39
N ILE A 20 -6.53 2.62 -1.24
CA ILE A 20 -7.83 3.32 -1.16
C ILE A 20 -7.60 4.83 -1.30
N LEU A 21 -6.53 5.36 -0.72
CA LEU A 21 -6.24 6.80 -0.71
C LEU A 21 -5.73 7.30 -2.08
N ALA A 22 -4.94 6.49 -2.79
CA ALA A 22 -4.38 6.82 -4.09
C ALA A 22 -5.44 7.26 -5.14
N PRO A 23 -6.54 6.54 -5.39
CA PRO A 23 -7.58 6.97 -6.31
C PRO A 23 -8.35 8.20 -5.79
N LEU A 24 -8.55 8.33 -4.47
CA LEU A 24 -9.22 9.50 -3.88
C LEU A 24 -8.39 10.78 -4.08
N LEU A 25 -7.07 10.69 -3.95
CA LEU A 25 -6.15 11.80 -4.20
C LEU A 25 -6.05 12.11 -5.69
N ALA A 26 -6.03 11.09 -6.54
CA ALA A 26 -6.04 11.25 -7.99
C ALA A 26 -7.30 12.00 -8.48
N LEU A 27 -8.47 11.78 -7.87
CA LEU A 27 -9.70 12.51 -8.19
C LEU A 27 -9.60 14.02 -7.89
N ARG A 28 -8.73 14.44 -6.95
CA ARG A 28 -8.53 15.86 -6.59
C ARG A 28 -7.53 16.58 -7.50
N VAL A 29 -6.83 15.85 -8.39
CA VAL A 29 -5.81 16.42 -9.29
C VAL A 29 -6.41 16.67 -10.67
N ALA A 30 -6.58 17.94 -11.06
CA ALA A 30 -7.18 18.32 -12.35
C ALA A 30 -6.30 17.94 -13.56
N ASP A 31 -4.97 18.02 -13.42
CA ASP A 31 -4.00 17.71 -14.48
C ASP A 31 -3.86 16.19 -14.67
N PRO A 32 -4.15 15.65 -15.88
CA PRO A 32 -4.10 14.21 -16.13
C PRO A 32 -2.70 13.60 -16.00
N ILE A 33 -1.64 14.37 -16.30
CA ILE A 33 -0.26 13.89 -16.18
C ILE A 33 0.10 13.76 -14.70
N LYS A 34 -0.22 14.78 -13.89
CA LYS A 34 0.02 14.73 -12.43
C LYS A 34 -0.84 13.66 -11.76
N ARG A 35 -2.05 13.42 -12.26
CA ARG A 35 -2.92 12.33 -11.80
C ARG A 35 -2.29 10.96 -12.03
N LEU A 36 -1.72 10.73 -13.21
CA LEU A 36 -1.02 9.49 -13.54
C LEU A 36 0.20 9.28 -12.64
N VAL A 37 0.98 10.34 -12.41
CA VAL A 37 2.15 10.28 -11.51
C VAL A 37 1.75 9.94 -10.07
N VAL A 38 0.66 10.53 -9.57
CA VAL A 38 0.14 10.21 -8.22
C VAL A 38 -0.34 8.76 -8.15
N LEU A 39 -1.07 8.28 -9.16
CA LEU A 39 -1.55 6.90 -9.22
C LEU A 39 -0.39 5.90 -9.31
N MET A 40 0.65 6.21 -10.09
CA MET A 40 1.82 5.34 -10.19
C MET A 40 2.70 5.39 -8.94
N GLY A 41 2.94 6.57 -8.36
CA GLY A 41 3.75 6.72 -7.15
C GLY A 41 3.11 6.11 -5.92
N MET A 42 1.83 6.40 -5.67
CA MET A 42 1.08 5.84 -4.54
C MET A 42 0.66 4.38 -4.78
N GLY A 43 0.35 4.01 -6.03
CA GLY A 43 0.08 2.61 -6.37
C GLY A 43 1.28 1.70 -6.08
N MET A 44 2.50 2.14 -6.41
CA MET A 44 3.72 1.37 -6.19
C MET A 44 4.09 1.21 -4.71
N SER A 45 3.91 2.25 -3.87
CA SER A 45 4.14 2.15 -2.42
C SER A 45 3.17 1.19 -1.75
N GLY A 46 1.88 1.28 -2.08
CA GLY A 46 0.83 0.42 -1.53
C GLY A 46 1.01 -1.06 -1.90
N VAL A 47 1.29 -1.36 -3.18
CA VAL A 47 1.58 -2.73 -3.65
C VAL A 47 2.79 -3.32 -2.90
N THR A 48 3.87 -2.55 -2.80
CA THR A 48 5.12 -3.04 -2.18
C THR A 48 4.92 -3.33 -0.70
N MET A 49 4.25 -2.44 0.06
CA MET A 49 3.99 -2.65 1.48
C MET A 49 3.00 -3.80 1.74
N ALA A 50 1.94 -3.92 0.93
CA ALA A 50 1.03 -5.06 1.01
C ALA A 50 1.73 -6.39 0.66
N GLY A 51 2.59 -6.39 -0.36
CA GLY A 51 3.39 -7.54 -0.75
C GLY A 51 4.40 -7.97 0.32
N LEU A 52 5.09 -7.01 0.95
CA LEU A 52 6.00 -7.27 2.08
C LEU A 52 5.24 -7.79 3.30
N GLY A 53 4.06 -7.24 3.61
CA GLY A 53 3.20 -7.73 4.69
C GLY A 53 2.69 -9.16 4.45
N ALA A 54 2.30 -9.48 3.20
CA ALA A 54 1.87 -10.82 2.81
C ALA A 54 3.02 -11.83 2.83
N ALA A 55 4.20 -11.47 2.31
CA ALA A 55 5.40 -12.30 2.36
C ALA A 55 5.85 -12.58 3.80
N PHE A 56 5.77 -11.57 4.66
CA PHE A 56 6.05 -11.70 6.09
C PHE A 56 5.07 -12.67 6.77
N TRP A 57 3.78 -12.60 6.42
CA TRP A 57 2.76 -13.51 6.97
C TRP A 57 2.99 -14.97 6.52
N LEU A 58 3.35 -15.19 5.25
CA LEU A 58 3.65 -16.52 4.71
C LEU A 58 4.95 -17.12 5.27
N GLY A 59 5.97 -16.31 5.59
CA GLY A 59 7.20 -16.77 6.23
C GLY A 59 7.04 -17.12 7.72
N TYR A 60 5.86 -16.89 8.29
CA TYR A 60 5.50 -17.19 9.68
C TYR A 60 4.62 -18.44 9.84
N LEU A 61 4.21 -19.07 8.73
CA LEU A 61 3.52 -20.37 8.68
C LEU A 61 4.54 -21.51 8.62
#